data_AF-A0A1T4M585-F1
#
_entry.id   AF-A0A1T4M585-F1
#
_cell.length_a   1.000
_cell.length_b   1.000
_cell.length_c   1.000
_cell.angle_alpha   90.00
_cell.angle_beta   90.00
_cell.angle_gamma   90.00
#
_symmetry.space_group_name_H-M   'P 1'
#
loop_
_entity.id
_entity.type
_entity.pdbx_description
1 polymer ?
#
loop_
_entity_poly.entity_id
_entity_poly.type
_entity_poly.pdbx_seq_one_letter_code
_entity_poly.pdbx_strand_id
1 'polypeptide(L)'
;MEHIISLFLRSIFVDNMIFAFFLGMCSFLAVSKNVKTSFGLGMAVTFVLLVTVPVDYLLQTKVLGPDCLIEGVDLSYLSFILFIAVIAGITQLVEMSVEKYSPSLYSALGIFLPLIAVNCAIMGASLFMQQRINLDPSNTQYIGNVVDAIVYAIGSGFGWTLAIVLMGAIREKMQYSDVPKPLQGLGITFITVGLMAMAMMVFSGLKI
;
A
#
# COMPACT_ATOMS: atom_id res chain seq x y z
N MET A 1 -9.78 -14.63 16.47
CA MET A 1 -9.54 -13.24 16.92
C MET A 1 -8.04 -12.96 17.05
N GLU A 2 -7.28 -13.84 17.71
CA GLU A 2 -5.81 -13.74 17.76
C GLU A 2 -5.15 -13.75 16.38
N HIS A 3 -5.59 -14.61 15.46
CA HIS A 3 -5.09 -14.65 14.07
C HIS A 3 -5.30 -13.34 13.29
N ILE A 4 -6.40 -12.64 13.54
CA ILE A 4 -6.75 -11.38 12.84
C ILE A 4 -5.87 -10.24 13.37
N ILE A 5 -5.66 -10.21 14.69
CA ILE A 5 -4.84 -9.19 15.36
C ILE A 5 -3.35 -9.41 15.05
N SER A 6 -2.89 -10.66 15.00
CA SER A 6 -1.52 -10.98 14.59
C SER A 6 -1.29 -10.65 13.12
N LEU A 7 -2.22 -10.97 12.21
CA LEU A 7 -2.16 -10.60 10.80
C LEU A 7 -2.09 -9.08 10.63
N PHE A 8 -2.91 -8.33 11.39
CA PHE A 8 -2.95 -6.88 11.35
C PHE A 8 -1.61 -6.25 11.81
N LEU A 9 -1.11 -6.66 12.99
CA LEU A 9 0.15 -6.15 13.53
C LEU A 9 1.35 -6.55 12.66
N ARG A 10 1.34 -7.78 12.15
CA ARG A 10 2.39 -8.28 11.25
C ARG A 10 2.37 -7.53 9.92
N SER A 11 1.20 -7.24 9.36
CA SER A 11 1.09 -6.48 8.11
C SER A 11 1.51 -5.02 8.24
N ILE A 12 1.39 -4.42 9.44
CA ILE A 12 1.82 -3.03 9.69
C ILE A 12 3.34 -2.95 9.88
N PHE A 13 3.91 -3.84 10.70
CA PHE A 13 5.29 -3.71 11.18
C PHE A 13 6.29 -4.68 10.54
N VAL A 14 5.89 -5.93 10.26
CA VAL A 14 6.81 -6.98 9.79
C VAL A 14 6.82 -7.06 8.27
N ASP A 15 5.65 -7.09 7.65
CA ASP A 15 5.46 -7.16 6.20
C ASP A 15 5.18 -5.77 5.60
N ASN A 16 5.80 -4.72 6.15
CA ASN A 16 5.53 -3.35 5.71
C ASN A 16 5.94 -3.15 4.24
N MET A 17 4.98 -2.74 3.40
CA MET A 17 5.16 -2.62 1.95
C MET A 17 6.28 -1.67 1.54
N ILE A 18 6.54 -0.61 2.32
CA ILE A 18 7.56 0.39 1.98
C ILE A 18 8.94 -0.05 2.46
N PHE A 19 9.07 -0.50 3.71
CA PHE A 19 10.38 -0.72 4.32
C PHE A 19 10.88 -2.16 4.21
N ALA A 20 9.99 -3.16 4.12
CA ALA A 20 10.39 -4.55 3.94
C ALA A 20 10.50 -4.93 2.46
N PHE A 21 9.58 -4.43 1.62
CA PHE A 21 9.51 -4.82 0.21
C PHE A 21 9.81 -3.69 -0.79
N PHE A 22 10.05 -2.45 -0.33
CA PHE A 22 10.39 -1.29 -1.17
C PHE A 22 9.36 -0.97 -2.27
N LEU A 23 8.07 -1.23 -2.05
CA LEU A 23 7.00 -0.86 -2.97
C LEU A 23 6.43 0.54 -2.68
N GLY A 24 6.05 1.25 -3.73
CA GLY A 24 5.38 2.56 -3.64
C GLY A 24 6.32 3.75 -3.43
N MET A 25 7.61 3.57 -3.74
CA MET A 25 8.65 4.58 -3.52
C MET A 25 8.44 5.88 -4.32
N CYS A 26 7.84 5.80 -5.51
CA CYS A 26 7.69 6.93 -6.42
C CYS A 26 6.86 8.07 -5.79
N SER A 27 5.66 7.75 -5.30
CA SER A 27 4.77 8.71 -4.66
C SER A 27 5.23 9.08 -3.25
N PHE A 28 5.85 8.12 -2.55
CA PHE A 28 6.45 8.33 -1.23
C PHE A 28 7.59 9.37 -1.24
N LEU A 29 8.51 9.30 -2.20
CA LEU A 29 9.62 10.26 -2.32
C LEU A 29 9.17 11.63 -2.85
N ALA A 30 8.17 11.63 -3.73
CA ALA A 30 7.68 12.85 -4.37
C ALA A 30 6.84 13.74 -3.43
N VAL A 31 5.94 13.14 -2.63
CA VAL A 31 4.90 13.87 -1.88
C VAL A 31 5.22 14.01 -0.37
N SER A 32 6.38 13.55 0.09
CA SER A 32 6.77 13.59 1.51
C SER A 32 7.31 14.93 2.01
N LYS A 33 7.07 16.06 1.33
CA LYS A 33 7.63 17.36 1.76
C LYS A 33 6.97 17.95 3.01
N ASN A 34 5.65 17.77 3.15
CA ASN A 34 4.86 18.32 4.25
C ASN A 34 3.99 17.22 4.86
N VAL A 35 3.81 17.23 6.18
CA VAL A 35 3.01 16.23 6.90
C VAL A 35 1.55 16.24 6.44
N LYS A 36 0.98 17.44 6.20
CA LYS A 36 -0.42 17.58 5.75
C LYS A 36 -0.67 16.90 4.39
N THR A 37 0.25 17.06 3.43
CA THR A 37 0.11 16.45 2.09
C THR A 37 0.41 14.96 2.14
N SER A 38 1.42 14.55 2.89
CA SER A 38 1.74 13.13 3.15
C SER A 38 0.55 12.39 3.75
N PHE A 39 -0.11 12.98 4.74
CA PHE A 39 -1.26 12.37 5.41
C PHE A 39 -2.46 12.22 4.47
N GLY A 40 -2.76 13.25 3.66
CA GLY A 40 -3.83 13.19 2.67
C GLY A 40 -3.60 12.10 1.63
N LEU A 41 -2.37 11.97 1.11
CA LEU A 41 -2.02 10.89 0.18
C LEU A 41 -2.06 9.51 0.86
N GLY A 42 -1.57 9.41 2.11
CA GLY A 42 -1.65 8.21 2.95
C GLY A 42 -3.07 7.68 3.08
N MET A 43 -4.00 8.57 3.45
CA MET A 43 -5.42 8.25 3.57
C MET A 43 -6.06 7.84 2.24
N ALA A 44 -5.68 8.48 1.13
CA ALA A 44 -6.18 8.08 -0.19
C ALA A 44 -5.72 6.67 -0.57
N VAL A 45 -4.44 6.35 -0.36
CA VAL A 45 -3.88 5.01 -0.65
C VAL A 45 -4.48 3.93 0.24
N THR A 46 -4.68 4.20 1.54
CA THR A 46 -5.38 3.28 2.46
C THR A 46 -6.80 3.01 2.01
N PHE A 47 -7.53 4.05 1.61
CA PHE A 47 -8.90 3.89 1.14
C PHE A 47 -8.97 3.05 -0.13
N VAL A 48 -8.08 3.31 -1.11
CA VAL A 48 -8.01 2.51 -2.33
C VAL A 48 -7.71 1.05 -1.98
N LEU A 49 -6.70 0.78 -1.14
CA LEU A 49 -6.37 -0.58 -0.67
C LEU A 49 -7.55 -1.28 0.01
N LEU A 50 -8.25 -0.58 0.89
CA LEU A 50 -9.40 -1.11 1.64
C LEU A 50 -10.50 -1.59 0.70
N VAL A 51 -10.71 -0.92 -0.44
CA VAL A 51 -11.74 -1.30 -1.40
C VAL A 51 -11.21 -2.30 -2.44
N THR A 52 -9.99 -2.12 -2.96
CA THR A 52 -9.44 -2.98 -4.02
C THR A 52 -9.19 -4.40 -3.53
N VAL A 53 -8.57 -4.57 -2.37
CA VAL A 53 -8.13 -5.89 -1.88
C VAL A 53 -9.30 -6.85 -1.61
N PRO A 54 -10.42 -6.45 -0.98
CA PRO A 54 -11.59 -7.33 -0.83
C PRO A 54 -12.29 -7.62 -2.15
N VAL A 55 -12.35 -6.65 -3.08
CA VAL A 55 -12.93 -6.86 -4.41
C VAL A 55 -12.08 -7.85 -5.20
N ASP A 56 -10.76 -7.68 -5.19
CA ASP A 56 -9.80 -8.59 -5.81
C ASP A 56 -9.89 -10.00 -5.19
N TYR A 57 -10.07 -10.11 -3.86
CA TYR A 57 -10.32 -11.40 -3.20
C TYR A 57 -11.57 -12.09 -3.70
N LEU A 58 -12.69 -11.37 -3.81
CA LEU A 58 -13.93 -11.93 -4.31
C LEU A 58 -13.80 -12.34 -5.78
N LEU A 59 -13.16 -11.53 -6.61
CA LEU A 59 -12.92 -11.85 -8.02
C LEU A 59 -12.01 -13.07 -8.16
N GLN A 60 -10.98 -13.18 -7.32
CA GLN A 60 -10.09 -14.32 -7.33
C GLN A 60 -10.77 -15.62 -6.90
N THR A 61 -11.56 -15.57 -5.83
CA THR A 61 -12.21 -16.76 -5.26
C THR A 61 -13.48 -17.18 -5.99
N LYS A 62 -14.20 -16.25 -6.65
CA LYS A 62 -15.48 -16.53 -7.32
C LYS A 62 -15.43 -16.52 -8.83
N VAL A 63 -14.42 -15.91 -9.45
CA VAL A 63 -14.36 -15.74 -10.90
C VAL A 63 -13.13 -16.43 -11.49
N LEU A 64 -11.98 -16.33 -10.83
CA LEU A 64 -10.69 -16.83 -11.35
C LEU A 64 -10.25 -18.19 -10.81
N GLY A 65 -10.94 -18.72 -9.79
CA GLY A 65 -10.63 -20.04 -9.24
C GLY A 65 -10.83 -21.16 -10.27
N PRO A 66 -10.17 -22.32 -10.08
CA PRO A 66 -10.43 -23.51 -10.88
C PRO A 66 -11.92 -23.84 -10.84
N ASP A 67 -12.53 -24.11 -11.99
CA ASP A 67 -13.94 -24.48 -12.20
C ASP A 67 -15.01 -23.42 -11.87
N CYS A 68 -14.68 -22.13 -11.73
CA CYS A 68 -15.68 -21.11 -11.38
C CYS A 68 -16.51 -20.57 -12.57
N LEU A 69 -15.93 -20.46 -13.77
CA LEU A 69 -16.60 -19.93 -14.97
C LEU A 69 -16.86 -21.00 -16.04
N ILE A 70 -15.90 -21.92 -16.24
CA ILE A 70 -15.96 -23.04 -17.18
C ILE A 70 -15.20 -24.19 -16.50
N GLU A 71 -15.83 -25.37 -16.34
CA GLU A 71 -15.15 -26.56 -15.84
C GLU A 71 -13.92 -26.86 -16.72
N GLY A 72 -12.72 -26.90 -16.12
CA GLY A 72 -11.47 -27.25 -16.80
C GLY A 72 -10.64 -26.10 -17.37
N VAL A 73 -10.99 -24.81 -17.16
CA VAL A 73 -10.15 -23.68 -17.57
C VAL A 73 -9.66 -22.88 -16.36
N ASP A 74 -8.34 -22.82 -16.17
CA ASP A 74 -7.70 -21.95 -15.18
C ASP A 74 -7.48 -20.55 -15.78
N LEU A 75 -8.28 -19.57 -15.31
CA LEU A 75 -8.17 -18.17 -15.73
C LEU A 75 -7.14 -17.38 -14.90
N SER A 76 -6.33 -18.03 -14.06
CA SER A 76 -5.31 -17.37 -13.23
C SER A 76 -4.34 -16.50 -14.03
N TYR A 77 -4.12 -16.78 -15.33
CA TYR A 77 -3.26 -15.94 -16.18
C TYR A 77 -3.82 -14.51 -16.38
N LEU A 78 -5.14 -14.29 -16.27
CA LEU A 78 -5.75 -12.96 -16.40
C LEU A 78 -5.70 -12.12 -15.12
N SER A 79 -5.23 -12.68 -13.99
CA SER A 79 -5.24 -12.01 -12.68
C SER A 79 -4.64 -10.60 -12.73
N PHE A 80 -3.49 -10.44 -13.40
CA PHE A 80 -2.81 -9.15 -13.50
C PHE A 80 -3.65 -8.07 -14.19
N ILE A 81 -4.30 -8.39 -15.31
CA ILE A 81 -5.11 -7.43 -16.07
C ILE A 81 -6.35 -7.05 -15.25
N LEU A 82 -6.96 -8.02 -14.57
CA LEU A 82 -8.12 -7.78 -13.72
C LEU A 82 -7.80 -6.87 -12.54
N PHE A 83 -6.71 -7.13 -11.81
CA PHE A 83 -6.29 -6.28 -10.69
C PHE A 83 -6.01 -4.85 -11.16
N ILE A 84 -5.31 -4.67 -12.28
CA ILE A 84 -5.07 -3.33 -12.83
C ILE A 84 -6.39 -2.63 -13.18
N ALA A 85 -7.35 -3.33 -13.79
CA ALA A 85 -8.64 -2.76 -14.14
C ALA A 85 -9.47 -2.34 -12.91
N VAL A 86 -9.47 -3.17 -11.85
CA VAL A 86 -10.17 -2.88 -10.59
C VAL A 86 -9.53 -1.67 -9.89
N ILE A 87 -8.20 -1.67 -9.78
CA ILE A 87 -7.46 -0.55 -9.19
C ILE A 87 -7.74 0.73 -9.98
N ALA A 88 -7.62 0.71 -11.31
CA ALA A 88 -7.89 1.88 -12.16
C ALA A 88 -9.31 2.43 -11.95
N GLY A 89 -10.32 1.55 -11.92
CA GLY A 89 -11.71 1.94 -11.69
C GLY A 89 -11.93 2.60 -10.33
N ILE A 90 -11.37 2.03 -9.26
CA ILE A 90 -11.49 2.58 -7.90
C ILE A 90 -10.72 3.90 -7.78
N THR A 91 -9.51 3.99 -8.35
CA THR A 91 -8.74 5.24 -8.32
C THR A 91 -9.41 6.37 -9.07
N GLN A 92 -10.13 6.08 -10.15
CA GLN A 92 -10.92 7.09 -10.88
C GLN A 92 -12.04 7.65 -10.00
N LEU A 93 -12.73 6.80 -9.23
CA LEU A 93 -13.76 7.25 -8.29
C LEU A 93 -13.17 8.10 -7.17
N VAL A 94 -11.96 7.76 -6.70
CA VAL A 94 -11.24 8.56 -5.69
C VAL A 94 -10.83 9.92 -6.27
N GLU A 95 -10.36 9.96 -7.52
CA GLU A 95 -10.02 11.23 -8.19
C GLU A 95 -11.20 12.19 -8.23
N MET A 96 -12.35 11.72 -8.71
CA MET A 96 -13.59 12.52 -8.73
C MET A 96 -14.05 12.95 -7.33
N SER A 97 -13.83 12.10 -6.32
CA SER A 97 -14.18 12.42 -4.93
C SER A 97 -13.27 13.49 -4.33
N VAL A 98 -11.95 13.39 -4.56
CA VAL A 98 -10.97 14.35 -4.04
C VAL A 98 -11.13 15.72 -4.70
N GLU A 99 -11.39 15.77 -6.01
CA GLU A 99 -11.67 17.01 -6.73
C GLU A 99 -12.86 17.77 -6.11
N LYS A 100 -13.92 17.04 -5.72
CA LYS A 100 -15.13 17.63 -5.14
C LYS A 100 -14.99 18.05 -3.68
N TYR A 101 -14.35 17.22 -2.84
CA TYR A 101 -14.31 17.45 -1.39
C TYR A 101 -13.07 18.21 -0.89
N SER A 102 -11.93 18.13 -1.58
CA SER A 102 -10.68 18.75 -1.14
C SER A 102 -9.88 19.34 -2.30
N PRO A 103 -10.29 20.52 -2.83
CA PRO A 103 -9.57 21.19 -3.91
C PRO A 103 -8.12 21.54 -3.51
N SER A 104 -7.87 21.82 -2.22
CA SER A 104 -6.51 22.07 -1.73
C SER A 104 -5.58 20.86 -1.86
N LEU A 105 -6.10 19.65 -1.66
CA LEU A 105 -5.32 18.42 -1.80
C LEU A 105 -5.14 18.08 -3.28
N TYR A 106 -6.18 18.29 -4.11
CA TYR A 106 -6.11 18.12 -5.56
C TYR A 106 -5.02 19.02 -6.18
N SER A 107 -4.97 20.31 -5.82
CA SER A 107 -3.94 21.23 -6.29
C SER A 107 -2.53 20.87 -5.80
N ALA A 108 -2.41 20.23 -4.63
CA ALA A 108 -1.11 19.84 -4.07
C ALA A 108 -0.56 18.53 -4.66
N LEU A 109 -1.44 17.56 -4.97
CA LEU A 109 -1.05 16.27 -5.52
C LEU A 109 -1.00 16.28 -7.05
N GLY A 110 -1.86 17.06 -7.72
CA GLY A 110 -1.89 17.24 -9.17
C GLY A 110 -1.79 15.92 -9.93
N ILE A 111 -0.71 15.77 -10.71
CA ILE A 111 -0.41 14.60 -11.55
C ILE A 111 -0.28 13.30 -10.74
N PHE A 112 -0.01 13.37 -9.44
CA PHE A 112 0.15 12.17 -8.62
C PHE A 112 -1.16 11.44 -8.28
N LEU A 113 -2.34 12.06 -8.46
CA LEU A 113 -3.62 11.39 -8.24
C LEU A 113 -3.85 10.23 -9.22
N PRO A 114 -3.74 10.43 -10.54
CA PRO A 114 -3.81 9.33 -11.50
C PRO A 114 -2.71 8.28 -11.32
N LEU A 115 -1.53 8.69 -10.82
CA LEU A 115 -0.42 7.77 -10.54
C LEU A 115 -0.69 6.82 -9.35
N ILE A 116 -1.78 7.03 -8.59
CA ILE A 116 -2.22 6.05 -7.58
C ILE A 116 -2.59 4.72 -8.25
N ALA A 117 -3.13 4.74 -9.47
CA ALA A 117 -3.54 3.54 -10.21
C ALA A 117 -2.36 2.58 -10.47
N VAL A 118 -1.17 3.14 -10.66
CA VAL A 118 0.08 2.40 -10.92
C VAL A 118 0.97 2.33 -9.68
N ASN A 119 0.43 2.61 -8.49
CA ASN A 119 1.21 2.52 -7.27
C ASN A 119 1.57 1.06 -6.98
N CYS A 120 2.87 0.78 -6.98
CA CYS A 120 3.38 -0.57 -6.78
C CYS A 120 2.94 -1.17 -5.45
N ALA A 121 2.73 -0.37 -4.40
CA ALA A 121 2.26 -0.90 -3.11
C ALA A 121 0.84 -1.47 -3.21
N ILE A 122 -0.04 -0.83 -3.99
CA ILE A 122 -1.43 -1.28 -4.18
C ILE A 122 -1.46 -2.56 -5.00
N MET A 123 -0.75 -2.58 -6.11
CA MET A 123 -0.63 -3.78 -6.95
C MET A 123 0.04 -4.94 -6.19
N GLY A 124 1.09 -4.65 -5.41
CA GLY A 124 1.78 -5.64 -4.58
C GLY A 124 0.87 -6.20 -3.48
N ALA A 125 -0.01 -5.39 -2.91
CA ALA A 125 -1.00 -5.85 -1.94
C ALA A 125 -1.91 -6.92 -2.54
N SER A 126 -2.49 -6.66 -3.72
CA SER A 126 -3.35 -7.62 -4.42
C SER A 126 -2.61 -8.90 -4.81
N LEU A 127 -1.34 -8.80 -5.23
CA LEU A 127 -0.52 -9.97 -5.58
C LEU A 127 -0.11 -10.81 -4.35
N PHE A 128 0.30 -10.16 -3.26
CA PHE A 128 0.59 -10.88 -2.01
C PHE A 128 -0.66 -11.53 -1.45
N MET A 129 -1.79 -10.88 -1.60
CA MET A 129 -3.09 -11.41 -1.21
C MET A 129 -3.45 -12.66 -2.06
N GLN A 130 -3.20 -12.66 -3.37
CA GLN A 130 -3.29 -13.86 -4.21
C GLN A 130 -2.40 -15.01 -3.74
N GLN A 131 -1.14 -14.73 -3.43
CA GLN A 131 -0.21 -15.75 -2.94
C GLN A 131 -0.66 -16.32 -1.59
N ARG A 132 -1.19 -15.48 -0.71
CA ARG A 132 -1.69 -15.80 0.64
C ARG A 132 -2.98 -16.62 0.66
N ILE A 133 -3.80 -16.58 -0.39
CA ILE A 133 -4.94 -17.51 -0.54
C ILE A 133 -4.46 -18.94 -0.81
N ASN A 134 -3.36 -19.10 -1.54
CA ASN A 134 -2.83 -20.41 -1.94
C ASN A 134 -1.88 -21.03 -0.91
N LEU A 135 -1.66 -20.34 0.22
CA LEU A 135 -0.83 -20.82 1.32
C LEU A 135 -1.61 -21.84 2.18
N ASP A 136 -0.88 -22.76 2.79
CA ASP A 136 -1.44 -23.79 3.67
C ASP A 136 -2.19 -23.14 4.86
N PRO A 137 -3.40 -23.61 5.23
CA PRO A 137 -4.20 -23.03 6.34
C PRO A 137 -3.51 -23.09 7.71
N SER A 138 -2.38 -23.78 7.83
CA SER A 138 -1.51 -23.78 9.00
C SER A 138 -0.61 -22.54 9.13
N ASN A 139 -0.53 -21.68 8.10
CA ASN A 139 0.37 -20.54 8.06
C ASN A 139 -0.32 -19.25 8.51
N THR A 140 0.34 -18.42 9.32
CA THR A 140 -0.21 -17.15 9.87
C THR A 140 -0.48 -16.07 8.82
N GLN A 141 -0.18 -16.36 7.55
CA GLN A 141 -0.41 -15.49 6.40
C GLN A 141 -1.62 -15.93 5.55
N TYR A 142 -2.30 -17.02 5.91
CA TYR A 142 -3.45 -17.52 5.15
C TYR A 142 -4.63 -16.54 5.20
N ILE A 143 -5.18 -16.22 4.02
CA ILE A 143 -6.37 -15.37 3.88
C ILE A 143 -7.51 -16.26 3.40
N GLY A 144 -8.29 -16.76 4.35
CA GLY A 144 -9.42 -17.67 4.09
C GLY A 144 -10.78 -16.97 4.02
N ASN A 145 -10.87 -15.71 4.42
CA ASN A 145 -12.14 -14.99 4.52
C ASN A 145 -12.03 -13.54 4.04
N VAL A 146 -13.15 -12.96 3.59
CA VAL A 146 -13.26 -11.56 3.16
C VAL A 146 -12.84 -10.61 4.29
N VAL A 147 -13.14 -10.99 5.53
CA VAL A 147 -12.77 -10.23 6.73
C VAL A 147 -11.24 -10.17 6.90
N ASP A 148 -10.52 -11.26 6.61
CA ASP A 148 -9.05 -11.29 6.69
C ASP A 148 -8.43 -10.41 5.60
N ALA A 149 -9.02 -10.40 4.40
CA ALA A 149 -8.61 -9.53 3.30
C ALA A 149 -8.79 -8.03 3.66
N ILE A 150 -9.91 -7.66 4.29
CA ILE A 150 -10.14 -6.29 4.78
C ILE A 150 -9.10 -5.92 5.84
N VAL A 151 -8.81 -6.81 6.79
CA VAL A 151 -7.85 -6.55 7.87
C VAL A 151 -6.44 -6.40 7.31
N TYR A 152 -6.05 -7.23 6.34
CA TYR A 152 -4.79 -7.10 5.62
C TYR A 152 -4.70 -5.78 4.84
N ALA A 153 -5.79 -5.37 4.19
CA ALA A 153 -5.84 -4.11 3.45
C ALA A 153 -5.68 -2.88 4.37
N ILE A 154 -6.36 -2.88 5.52
CA ILE A 154 -6.24 -1.81 6.51
C ILE A 154 -4.84 -1.82 7.13
N GLY A 155 -4.30 -2.99 7.48
CA GLY A 155 -2.96 -3.11 8.07
C GLY A 155 -1.86 -2.62 7.12
N SER A 156 -1.86 -3.09 5.88
CA SER A 156 -0.89 -2.69 4.87
C SER A 156 -1.00 -1.21 4.50
N GLY A 157 -2.22 -0.69 4.31
CA GLY A 157 -2.43 0.72 4.04
C GLY A 157 -2.02 1.60 5.22
N PHE A 158 -2.35 1.21 6.46
CA PHE A 158 -1.96 2.00 7.63
C PHE A 158 -0.44 2.00 7.81
N GLY A 159 0.23 0.88 7.56
CA GLY A 159 1.69 0.81 7.49
C GLY A 159 2.28 1.76 6.44
N TRP A 160 1.64 1.87 5.28
CA TRP A 160 2.04 2.83 4.23
C TRP A 160 1.85 4.29 4.67
N THR A 161 0.70 4.58 5.28
CA THR A 161 0.35 5.92 5.79
C THR A 161 1.29 6.37 6.90
N LEU A 162 1.60 5.47 7.84
CA LEU A 162 2.53 5.74 8.93
C LEU A 162 3.91 6.10 8.39
N ALA A 163 4.40 5.33 7.42
CA ALA A 163 5.70 5.57 6.80
C ALA A 163 5.78 6.95 6.12
N ILE A 164 4.79 7.33 5.30
CA ILE A 164 4.82 8.60 4.57
C ILE A 164 4.66 9.81 5.50
N VAL A 165 3.91 9.66 6.59
CA VAL A 165 3.77 10.70 7.63
C VAL A 165 5.08 10.87 8.39
N LEU A 166 5.73 9.77 8.80
CA LEU A 166 7.04 9.82 9.45
C LEU A 166 8.10 10.47 8.54
N MET A 167 8.10 10.12 7.26
CA MET A 167 8.99 10.76 6.28
C MET A 167 8.69 12.26 6.13
N GLY A 168 7.41 12.63 6.09
CA GLY A 168 6.96 14.03 6.10
C GLY A 168 7.48 14.80 7.31
N ALA A 169 7.38 14.22 8.50
CA ALA A 169 7.83 14.85 9.73
C ALA A 169 9.37 15.01 9.78
N ILE A 170 10.11 14.00 9.32
CA ILE A 170 11.57 14.08 9.20
C ILE A 170 11.96 15.17 8.18
N ARG A 171 11.26 15.26 7.05
CA ARG A 171 11.53 16.26 6.01
C ARG A 171 11.19 17.68 6.46
N GLU A 172 10.09 17.90 7.16
CA GLU A 172 9.80 19.20 7.78
C GLU A 172 10.87 19.59 8.80
N LYS A 173 11.31 18.65 9.66
CA LYS A 173 12.38 18.91 10.64
C LYS A 173 13.73 19.23 9.96
N MET A 174 14.06 18.54 8.87
CA MET A 174 15.30 18.78 8.12
C MET A 174 15.35 20.14 7.43
N GLN A 175 14.22 20.77 7.14
CA GLN A 175 14.20 22.13 6.58
C GLN A 175 14.81 23.16 7.53
N TYR A 176 14.73 22.90 8.85
CA TYR A 176 15.34 23.74 9.88
C TYR A 176 16.79 23.34 10.21
N SER A 177 17.35 22.34 9.52
CA SER A 177 18.68 21.82 9.79
C SER A 177 19.65 22.20 8.66
N ASP A 178 20.92 22.38 8.99
CA ASP A 178 21.96 22.71 7.99
C ASP A 178 22.35 21.48 7.16
N VAL A 179 21.61 21.23 6.09
CA VAL A 179 21.90 20.16 5.12
C VAL A 179 22.91 20.66 4.08
N PRO A 180 23.98 19.89 3.74
CA PRO A 180 24.94 20.28 2.71
C PRO A 180 24.24 20.64 1.40
N LYS A 181 24.54 21.83 0.85
CA LYS A 181 23.94 22.37 -0.40
C LYS A 181 23.80 21.35 -1.54
N PRO A 182 24.79 20.50 -1.87
CA PRO A 182 24.65 19.54 -2.97
C PRO A 182 23.72 18.35 -2.66
N LEU A 183 23.36 18.09 -1.40
CA LEU A 183 22.50 16.99 -0.99
C LEU A 183 21.05 17.43 -0.74
N GLN A 184 20.74 18.73 -0.85
CA GLN A 184 19.41 19.26 -0.59
C GLN A 184 18.39 18.70 -1.60
N GLY A 185 17.20 18.34 -1.10
CA GLY A 185 16.13 17.76 -1.92
C GLY A 185 16.18 16.24 -1.96
N LEU A 186 16.31 15.65 -3.15
CA LEU A 186 16.18 14.20 -3.34
C LEU A 186 17.34 13.40 -2.73
N GLY A 187 18.58 13.92 -2.78
CA GLY A 187 19.76 13.21 -2.24
C GLY A 187 19.63 12.86 -0.76
N ILE A 188 19.36 13.85 0.09
CA ILE A 188 19.12 13.63 1.53
C ILE A 188 17.85 12.79 1.78
N THR A 189 16.85 12.90 0.90
CA THR A 189 15.63 12.08 0.97
C THR A 189 15.96 10.60 0.79
N PHE A 190 16.80 10.22 -0.17
CA PHE A 190 17.23 8.82 -0.33
C PHE A 190 18.03 8.30 0.87
N ILE A 191 18.95 9.12 1.41
CA ILE A 191 19.76 8.74 2.58
C ILE A 191 18.87 8.50 3.81
N THR A 192 17.91 9.40 4.04
CA THR A 192 16.98 9.29 5.18
C THR A 192 16.06 8.08 5.05
N VAL A 193 15.59 7.77 3.84
CA VAL A 193 14.81 6.55 3.61
C VAL A 193 15.64 5.29 3.87
N GLY A 194 16.91 5.27 3.48
CA GLY A 194 17.82 4.16 3.82
C GLY A 194 18.00 3.99 5.34
N LEU A 195 18.17 5.09 6.08
CA LEU A 195 18.26 5.09 7.54
C LEU A 195 16.95 4.58 8.19
N MET A 196 15.79 5.01 7.67
CA MET A 196 14.48 4.53 8.13
C MET A 196 14.29 3.03 7.84
N ALA A 197 14.70 2.55 6.67
CA ALA A 197 14.64 1.13 6.32
C ALA A 197 15.49 0.28 7.26
N MET A 198 16.69 0.73 7.62
CA MET A 198 17.53 0.06 8.62
C MET A 198 16.87 0.02 10.01
N ALA A 199 16.21 1.10 10.43
CA ALA A 199 15.48 1.12 11.69
C ALA A 199 14.30 0.12 11.68
N MET A 200 13.61 -0.01 10.55
CA MET A 200 12.48 -0.94 10.41
C MET A 200 12.90 -2.40 10.29
N MET A 201 14.13 -2.70 9.86
CA MET A 201 14.65 -4.08 9.88
C MET A 201 14.69 -4.70 11.27
N VAL A 202 14.68 -3.91 12.35
CA VAL A 202 14.55 -4.41 13.73
C VAL A 202 13.25 -5.21 13.92
N PHE A 203 12.17 -4.86 13.21
CA PHE A 203 10.89 -5.55 13.30
C PHE A 203 10.81 -6.83 12.44
N SER A 204 11.75 -7.06 11.53
CA SER A 204 11.78 -8.26 10.67
C SER A 204 11.99 -9.56 11.45
N GLY A 205 12.54 -9.48 12.67
CA GLY A 205 12.74 -10.61 13.57
C GLY A 205 11.53 -10.98 14.43
N LEU A 206 10.45 -10.19 14.40
CA LEU A 206 9.24 -10.47 15.20
C LEU A 206 8.46 -11.64 14.59
N LYS A 207 8.54 -12.80 15.25
CA LYS A 207 7.65 -13.94 15.00
C LYS A 207 6.41 -13.79 15.87
N ILE A 208 5.37 -13.16 15.31
CA ILE A 208 4.00 -13.11 15.85
C ILE A 208 3.12 -14.02 14.99
#